data_AF-A0A430K2U5-F1
#
_entry.id   AF-A0A430K2U5-F1
#
_cell.length_a   1.000
_cell.length_b   1.000
_cell.length_c   1.000
_cell.angle_alpha   90.00
_cell.angle_beta   90.00
_cell.angle_gamma   90.00
#
_symmetry.space_group_name_H-M   'P 1'
#
loop_
_entity.id
_entity.type
_entity.pdbx_description
1 polymer ?
#
loop_
_entity_poly.entity_id
_entity_poly.type
_entity_poly.pdbx_seq_one_letter_code
_entity_poly.pdbx_strand_id
1 'polypeptide(L)'
;MTEAYFQILSSKYPNWNFNTDPNHKVKLLVSCKFKFEGALLELLEILKNISVFYDNEDYVIKLKKGNTLGIKVKYKKENKKYHKIYTSGCFDIFHYGHLNILKKSKEMCDYLIVGVSTDELIEKEKGRPPVIPFEERIKLVKAISFVDEVIPQLDKNKQRIVDEYNIDAISVGDDWKGRFPKTSCPVEYVPYTANVSSTILKSTLRLETVNS
;
A
#
# COMPACT_ATOMS: atom_id res chain seq x y z
N MET A 1 -3.58 -13.66 -4.68
CA MET A 1 -3.48 -14.62 -5.81
C MET A 1 -4.88 -14.79 -6.40
N THR A 2 -5.04 -14.60 -7.71
CA THR A 2 -6.34 -14.61 -8.40
C THR A 2 -6.70 -16.01 -8.89
N GLU A 3 -7.99 -16.27 -9.14
CA GLU A 3 -8.53 -17.54 -9.63
C GLU A 3 -7.95 -17.95 -11.00
N ALA A 4 -7.68 -16.97 -11.87
CA ALA A 4 -7.02 -17.19 -13.16
C ALA A 4 -5.61 -17.80 -13.03
N TYR A 5 -4.88 -17.48 -11.95
CA TYR A 5 -3.54 -18.03 -11.75
C TYR A 5 -3.58 -19.48 -11.24
N PHE A 6 -4.62 -19.84 -10.48
CA PHE A 6 -4.83 -21.23 -10.05
C PHE A 6 -5.07 -22.17 -11.23
N GLN A 7 -5.80 -21.70 -12.25
CA GLN A 7 -5.98 -22.43 -13.51
C GLN A 7 -4.64 -22.69 -14.20
N ILE A 8 -3.76 -21.69 -14.26
CA ILE A 8 -2.42 -21.82 -14.87
C ILE A 8 -1.57 -22.84 -14.10
N LEU A 9 -1.50 -22.73 -12.77
CA LEU A 9 -0.72 -23.65 -11.94
C LEU A 9 -1.25 -25.09 -12.03
N SER A 10 -2.57 -25.27 -11.99
CA SER A 10 -3.21 -26.59 -12.10
C SER A 10 -2.98 -27.22 -13.47
N SER A 11 -2.96 -26.41 -14.54
CA SER A 11 -2.63 -26.88 -15.89
C SER A 11 -1.16 -27.26 -16.05
N LYS A 12 -0.24 -26.49 -15.44
CA LYS A 12 1.22 -26.73 -15.55
C LYS A 12 1.68 -27.90 -14.68
N TYR A 13 1.04 -28.10 -13.53
CA TYR A 13 1.40 -29.09 -12.53
C TYR A 13 0.21 -30.03 -12.24
N PRO A 14 -0.20 -30.89 -13.19
CA PRO A 14 -1.44 -31.68 -13.09
C PRO A 14 -1.43 -32.72 -11.96
N ASN A 15 -0.24 -33.11 -11.49
CA ASN A 15 -0.08 -34.02 -10.34
C ASN A 15 -0.21 -33.32 -8.98
N TRP A 16 -0.35 -31.99 -8.98
CA TRP A 16 -0.42 -31.15 -7.80
C TRP A 16 -1.81 -30.55 -7.64
N ASN A 17 -2.37 -30.68 -6.44
CA ASN A 17 -3.65 -30.06 -6.11
C ASN A 17 -3.39 -28.72 -5.44
N PHE A 18 -4.01 -27.63 -5.93
CA PHE A 18 -3.90 -26.29 -5.37
C PHE A 18 -5.25 -25.87 -4.78
N ASN A 19 -5.31 -25.63 -3.46
CA ASN A 19 -6.53 -25.17 -2.78
C ASN A 19 -6.29 -23.86 -2.02
N THR A 20 -7.28 -22.96 -2.07
CA THR A 20 -7.33 -21.71 -1.30
C THR A 20 -8.38 -21.74 -0.19
N ASP A 21 -8.16 -20.94 0.85
CA ASP A 21 -9.21 -20.63 1.83
C ASP A 21 -10.26 -19.69 1.17
N PRO A 22 -11.58 -19.91 1.35
CA PRO A 22 -12.65 -19.12 0.73
C PRO A 22 -12.53 -17.60 0.92
N ASN A 23 -11.85 -17.14 1.97
CA ASN A 23 -11.61 -15.71 2.20
C ASN A 23 -10.45 -15.12 1.39
N HIS A 24 -9.87 -15.87 0.43
CA HIS A 24 -8.67 -15.51 -0.35
C HIS A 24 -7.44 -15.15 0.50
N LYS A 25 -7.55 -15.41 1.79
CA LYS A 25 -6.55 -15.14 2.79
C LYS A 25 -5.99 -16.49 3.21
N VAL A 26 -4.76 -16.75 2.77
CA VAL A 26 -3.74 -17.30 3.67
C VAL A 26 -3.64 -18.84 3.77
N LYS A 27 -4.19 -19.62 2.85
CA LYS A 27 -3.83 -21.05 2.76
C LYS A 27 -3.71 -21.50 1.31
N LEU A 28 -2.48 -21.64 0.82
CA LEU A 28 -2.23 -22.48 -0.35
C LEU A 28 -1.81 -23.86 0.13
N LEU A 29 -2.65 -24.86 -0.16
CA LEU A 29 -2.32 -26.27 0.03
C LEU A 29 -1.90 -26.84 -1.31
N VAL A 30 -0.65 -27.30 -1.40
CA VAL A 30 -0.12 -27.98 -2.59
C VAL A 30 0.18 -29.43 -2.22
N SER A 31 -0.41 -30.42 -2.90
CA SER A 31 -0.15 -31.84 -2.61
C SER A 31 -0.03 -32.72 -3.84
N CYS A 32 1.01 -33.55 -3.88
CA CYS A 32 1.22 -34.60 -4.89
C CYS A 32 1.18 -36.00 -4.25
N LYS A 33 0.46 -36.92 -4.88
CA LYS A 33 0.46 -38.36 -4.58
C LYS A 33 1.36 -39.02 -5.63
N PHE A 34 2.60 -39.42 -5.32
CA PHE A 34 3.53 -40.34 -6.03
C PHE A 34 5.03 -39.92 -5.95
N LYS A 35 5.93 -40.84 -6.35
CA LYS A 35 7.34 -41.03 -5.93
C LYS A 35 8.27 -39.81 -6.03
N PHE A 36 9.22 -39.76 -5.10
CA PHE A 36 10.08 -38.64 -4.68
C PHE A 36 11.07 -38.07 -5.73
N GLU A 37 11.28 -38.73 -6.87
CA GLU A 37 12.21 -38.23 -7.90
C GLU A 37 11.48 -37.27 -8.86
N GLY A 38 11.94 -36.02 -8.91
CA GLY A 38 11.36 -34.94 -9.72
C GLY A 38 10.46 -33.97 -8.93
N ALA A 39 9.72 -34.48 -7.94
CA ALA A 39 8.76 -33.69 -7.16
C ALA A 39 9.40 -32.52 -6.38
N LEU A 40 10.67 -32.65 -5.98
CA LEU A 40 11.37 -31.60 -5.21
C LEU A 40 11.78 -30.41 -6.09
N LEU A 41 12.11 -30.64 -7.36
CA LEU A 41 12.43 -29.56 -8.31
C LEU A 41 11.17 -28.79 -8.71
N GLU A 42 10.07 -29.52 -8.98
CA GLU A 42 8.76 -28.91 -9.23
C GLU A 42 8.28 -28.11 -8.02
N LEU A 43 8.45 -28.62 -6.81
CA LEU A 43 8.15 -27.92 -5.57
C LEU A 43 8.89 -26.58 -5.47
N LEU A 44 10.19 -26.58 -5.75
CA LEU A 44 11.03 -25.37 -5.69
C LEU A 44 10.59 -24.34 -6.74
N GLU A 45 10.20 -24.79 -7.94
CA GLU A 45 9.69 -23.91 -9.00
C GLU A 45 8.31 -23.33 -8.63
N ILE A 46 7.41 -24.15 -8.08
CA ILE A 46 6.12 -23.72 -7.55
C ILE A 46 6.33 -22.67 -6.45
N LEU A 47 7.27 -22.88 -5.52
CA LEU A 47 7.59 -21.94 -4.44
C LEU A 47 8.14 -20.60 -4.96
N LYS A 48 9.04 -20.63 -5.95
CA LYS A 48 9.53 -19.40 -6.61
C LYS A 48 8.38 -18.61 -7.22
N ASN A 49 7.50 -19.28 -7.95
CA ASN A 49 6.33 -18.64 -8.55
C ASN A 49 5.38 -18.06 -7.50
N ILE A 50 5.10 -18.82 -6.43
CA ILE A 50 4.30 -18.35 -5.29
C ILE A 50 4.93 -17.11 -4.66
N SER A 51 6.25 -17.10 -4.38
CA SER A 51 6.92 -15.98 -3.69
C SER A 51 6.81 -14.64 -4.42
N VAL A 52 6.68 -14.64 -5.75
CA VAL A 52 6.46 -13.43 -6.56
C VAL A 52 5.12 -12.75 -6.21
N PHE A 53 4.14 -13.50 -5.69
CA PHE A 53 2.82 -12.96 -5.35
C PHE A 53 2.68 -12.47 -3.91
N TYR A 54 3.58 -12.89 -3.01
CA TYR A 54 3.54 -12.54 -1.59
C TYR A 54 4.59 -11.49 -1.25
N ASP A 55 4.80 -10.56 -2.19
CA ASP A 55 5.80 -9.50 -2.18
C ASP A 55 5.95 -8.84 -0.79
N ASN A 56 7.08 -9.06 -0.13
CA ASN A 56 7.42 -8.58 1.23
C ASN A 56 6.58 -9.12 2.40
N GLU A 57 5.90 -10.26 2.25
CA GLU A 57 5.15 -10.90 3.34
C GLU A 57 5.86 -12.16 3.88
N ASP A 58 5.90 -12.30 5.21
CA ASP A 58 6.43 -13.52 5.85
C ASP A 58 5.50 -14.72 5.61
N TYR A 59 6.05 -15.79 5.04
CA TYR A 59 5.35 -17.05 4.82
C TYR A 59 6.02 -18.21 5.55
N VAL A 60 5.19 -19.06 6.17
CA VAL A 60 5.65 -20.33 6.76
C VAL A 60 5.39 -21.45 5.76
N ILE A 61 6.44 -22.19 5.38
CA ILE A 61 6.34 -23.45 4.61
C ILE A 61 6.45 -24.63 5.58
N LYS A 62 5.40 -25.44 5.68
CA LYS A 62 5.46 -26.70 6.44
C LYS A 62 5.45 -27.89 5.47
N LEU A 63 6.56 -28.63 5.45
CA LEU A 63 6.64 -29.92 4.76
C LEU A 63 6.19 -31.03 5.72
N LYS A 64 5.25 -31.88 5.29
CA LYS A 64 4.88 -33.10 6.03
C LYS A 64 5.47 -34.29 5.30
N LYS A 65 6.31 -35.09 5.97
CA LYS A 65 6.87 -36.33 5.42
C LYS A 65 5.85 -37.47 5.61
N GLY A 66 5.50 -38.15 4.53
CA GLY A 66 4.51 -39.25 4.45
C GLY A 66 4.29 -39.65 2.98
N ASN A 67 3.15 -40.27 2.63
CA ASN A 67 2.79 -40.62 1.24
C ASN A 67 2.36 -39.40 0.39
N THR A 68 2.51 -38.18 0.91
CA THR A 68 2.07 -36.94 0.25
C THR A 68 3.00 -35.81 0.68
N LEU A 69 3.63 -35.15 -0.28
CA LEU A 69 4.38 -33.92 -0.03
C LEU A 69 3.38 -32.76 -0.04
N GLY A 70 3.21 -32.11 1.11
CA GLY A 70 2.28 -30.99 1.30
C GLY A 70 3.01 -29.68 1.53
N ILE A 71 2.66 -28.60 0.82
CA ILE A 71 2.99 -27.22 1.22
C ILE A 71 1.75 -26.63 1.89
N LYS A 72 1.93 -26.01 3.05
CA LYS A 72 0.95 -25.10 3.63
C LYS A 72 1.57 -23.72 3.76
N VAL A 73 1.17 -22.78 2.91
CA VAL A 73 1.56 -21.36 3.05
C VAL A 73 0.63 -20.69 4.04
N LYS A 74 1.18 -20.08 5.09
CA LYS A 74 0.46 -19.16 5.98
C LYS A 74 1.15 -17.79 5.95
N TYR A 75 0.44 -16.77 5.51
CA TYR A 75 0.69 -15.37 5.85
C TYR A 75 0.60 -15.17 7.36
N LYS A 76 1.61 -14.52 7.90
CA LYS A 76 1.58 -13.97 9.25
C LYS A 76 1.25 -12.49 9.12
N LYS A 77 0.02 -12.10 9.47
CA LYS A 77 -0.34 -10.68 9.57
C LYS A 77 0.55 -10.08 10.67
N GLU A 78 1.46 -9.19 10.29
CA GLU A 78 2.16 -8.37 11.28
C GLU A 78 1.13 -7.58 12.07
N ASN A 79 1.29 -7.55 13.39
CA ASN A 79 0.54 -6.60 14.20
C ASN A 79 1.08 -5.20 13.87
N LYS A 80 0.28 -4.44 13.12
CA LYS A 80 0.56 -3.04 12.82
C LYS A 80 0.40 -2.21 14.10
N LYS A 81 1.14 -1.09 14.17
CA LYS A 81 1.16 -0.22 15.35
C LYS A 81 -0.21 0.43 15.60
N TYR A 82 -0.93 0.72 14.52
CA TYR A 82 -2.22 1.41 14.53
C TYR A 82 -3.26 0.64 13.70
N HIS A 83 -4.54 0.78 14.01
CA HIS A 83 -5.60 0.25 13.14
C HIS A 83 -5.87 1.20 11.99
N LYS A 84 -6.00 2.50 12.26
CA LYS A 84 -6.31 3.51 11.23
C LYS A 84 -5.37 4.71 11.30
N ILE A 85 -4.68 4.99 10.19
CA ILE A 85 -3.87 6.20 10.03
C ILE A 85 -4.51 7.11 8.99
N TYR A 86 -4.42 8.41 9.25
CA TYR A 86 -4.70 9.45 8.27
C TYR A 86 -3.42 10.17 7.84
N THR A 87 -3.28 10.39 6.54
CA THR A 87 -2.30 11.31 5.98
C THR A 87 -2.95 12.19 4.93
N SER A 88 -2.32 13.29 4.57
CA SER A 88 -2.90 14.20 3.59
C SER A 88 -1.86 15.02 2.85
N GLY A 89 -2.19 15.41 1.64
CA GLY A 89 -1.32 16.25 0.85
C GLY A 89 -1.99 16.82 -0.39
N CYS A 90 -1.25 17.70 -1.05
CA CYS A 90 -1.62 18.25 -2.34
C CYS A 90 -1.47 17.20 -3.45
N PHE A 91 -0.43 16.36 -3.40
CA PHE A 91 -0.13 15.31 -4.40
C PHE A 91 -0.02 15.81 -5.85
N ASP A 92 0.29 17.10 -6.02
CA ASP A 92 0.49 17.73 -7.32
C ASP A 92 1.86 17.37 -7.91
N ILE A 93 1.90 17.06 -9.21
CA ILE A 93 3.05 16.47 -9.92
C ILE A 93 3.60 15.29 -9.13
N PHE A 94 2.85 14.18 -9.16
CA PHE A 94 3.12 13.03 -8.32
C PHE A 94 4.50 12.41 -8.61
N HIS A 95 5.23 12.06 -7.56
CA HIS A 95 6.58 11.52 -7.65
C HIS A 95 6.87 10.55 -6.51
N TYR A 96 8.05 9.91 -6.52
CA TYR A 96 8.40 8.86 -5.56
C TYR A 96 8.31 9.31 -4.09
N GLY A 97 8.68 10.55 -3.76
CA GLY A 97 8.48 11.10 -2.40
C GLY A 97 7.04 10.99 -1.88
N HIS A 98 6.02 11.25 -2.72
CA HIS A 98 4.61 11.06 -2.35
C HIS A 98 4.29 9.57 -2.16
N LEU A 99 4.75 8.70 -3.07
CA LEU A 99 4.53 7.27 -2.94
C LEU A 99 5.16 6.71 -1.65
N ASN A 100 6.36 7.19 -1.30
CA ASN A 100 7.10 6.71 -0.15
C ASN A 100 6.43 7.09 1.18
N ILE A 101 5.91 8.31 1.33
CA ILE A 101 5.16 8.67 2.55
C ILE A 101 3.89 7.83 2.69
N LEU A 102 3.16 7.58 1.58
CA LEU A 102 1.97 6.73 1.61
C LEU A 102 2.34 5.28 1.99
N LYS A 103 3.43 4.75 1.41
CA LYS A 103 3.93 3.39 1.72
C LYS A 103 4.32 3.27 3.20
N LYS A 104 5.11 4.22 3.71
CA LYS A 104 5.53 4.25 5.12
C LYS A 104 4.35 4.40 6.07
N SER A 105 3.33 5.16 5.69
CA SER A 105 2.08 5.28 6.45
C SER A 105 1.36 3.94 6.54
N LYS A 106 1.19 3.25 5.40
CA LYS A 106 0.56 1.92 5.39
C LYS A 106 1.36 0.88 6.18
N GLU A 107 2.69 0.94 6.14
CA GLU A 107 3.54 0.01 6.91
C GLU A 107 3.25 0.05 8.43
N MET A 108 2.70 1.16 8.95
CA MET A 108 2.36 1.37 10.36
C MET A 108 0.91 1.04 10.71
N CYS A 109 0.01 0.84 9.74
CA CYS A 109 -1.43 0.68 10.01
C CYS A 109 -2.12 -0.44 9.24
N ASP A 110 -3.25 -0.91 9.78
CA ASP A 110 -4.15 -1.81 9.06
C ASP A 110 -4.92 -1.10 7.95
N TYR A 111 -5.30 0.16 8.14
CA TYR A 111 -6.15 0.96 7.25
C TYR A 111 -5.63 2.39 7.08
N LEU A 112 -5.32 2.78 5.85
CA LEU A 112 -4.78 4.08 5.48
C LEU A 112 -5.83 4.93 4.76
N ILE A 113 -6.20 6.04 5.39
CA ILE A 113 -7.03 7.10 4.80
C ILE A 113 -6.14 8.23 4.30
N VAL A 114 -6.33 8.64 3.05
CA VAL A 114 -5.56 9.72 2.43
C VAL A 114 -6.46 10.89 2.06
N GLY A 115 -6.21 12.05 2.67
CA GLY A 115 -6.84 13.31 2.31
C GLY A 115 -6.13 13.99 1.14
N VAL A 116 -6.84 14.24 0.03
CA VAL A 116 -6.31 15.00 -1.11
C VAL A 116 -6.83 16.43 -1.03
N SER A 117 -5.93 17.41 -0.87
CA SER A 117 -6.32 18.83 -0.77
C SER A 117 -7.04 19.29 -2.05
N THR A 118 -8.18 19.96 -1.92
CA THR A 118 -8.89 20.53 -3.08
C THR A 118 -8.15 21.72 -3.68
N ASP A 119 -8.52 22.11 -4.90
CA ASP A 119 -7.88 23.23 -5.58
C ASP A 119 -8.08 24.54 -4.81
N GLU A 120 -9.28 24.75 -4.23
CA GLU A 120 -9.61 25.92 -3.42
C GLU A 120 -8.78 25.97 -2.13
N LEU A 121 -8.57 24.83 -1.48
CA LEU A 121 -7.72 24.77 -0.29
C LEU A 121 -6.27 25.11 -0.64
N ILE A 122 -5.76 24.57 -1.76
CA ILE A 122 -4.38 24.82 -2.19
C ILE A 122 -4.20 26.29 -2.54
N GLU A 123 -5.14 26.87 -3.29
CA GLU A 123 -5.10 28.27 -3.68
C GLU A 123 -5.16 29.20 -2.47
N LYS A 124 -6.07 28.93 -1.52
CA LYS A 124 -6.15 29.68 -0.26
C LYS A 124 -4.85 29.67 0.53
N GLU A 125 -4.13 28.55 0.53
CA GLU A 125 -2.94 28.36 1.36
C GLU A 125 -1.62 28.76 0.67
N LYS A 126 -1.57 28.69 -0.66
CA LYS A 126 -0.35 28.95 -1.45
C LYS A 126 -0.45 30.15 -2.37
N GLY A 127 -1.61 30.80 -2.44
CA GLY A 127 -1.90 31.93 -3.34
C GLY A 127 -1.98 31.55 -4.82
N ARG A 128 -2.06 30.26 -5.13
CA ARG A 128 -2.15 29.74 -6.50
C ARG A 128 -2.70 28.31 -6.54
N PRO A 129 -3.43 27.93 -7.58
CA PRO A 129 -3.92 26.56 -7.74
C PRO A 129 -2.76 25.57 -8.00
N PRO A 130 -3.00 24.25 -7.83
CA PRO A 130 -2.06 23.23 -8.30
C PRO A 130 -1.98 23.21 -9.83
N VAL A 131 -0.96 22.53 -10.38
CA VAL A 131 -0.85 22.33 -11.83
C VAL A 131 -1.85 21.29 -12.32
N ILE A 132 -2.00 20.19 -11.56
CA ILE A 132 -2.96 19.13 -11.85
C ILE A 132 -4.25 19.38 -11.05
N PRO A 133 -5.43 19.40 -11.69
CA PRO A 133 -6.71 19.60 -11.00
C PRO A 133 -7.00 18.53 -9.96
N PHE A 134 -7.80 18.87 -8.96
CA PHE A 134 -8.20 17.98 -7.87
C PHE A 134 -8.73 16.62 -8.34
N GLU A 135 -9.60 16.62 -9.35
CA GLU A 135 -10.24 15.42 -9.90
C GLU A 135 -9.24 14.40 -10.45
N GLU A 136 -8.11 14.84 -10.97
CA GLU A 136 -7.05 13.95 -11.46
C GLU A 136 -6.17 13.47 -10.31
N ARG A 137 -5.80 14.36 -9.40
CA ARG A 137 -4.97 14.02 -8.23
C ARG A 137 -5.65 12.99 -7.33
N ILE A 138 -6.95 13.12 -7.09
CA ILE A 138 -7.70 12.17 -6.25
C ILE A 138 -7.79 10.78 -6.90
N LYS A 139 -8.00 10.71 -8.22
CA LYS A 139 -8.01 9.44 -8.98
C LYS A 139 -6.65 8.75 -8.93
N LEU A 140 -5.56 9.52 -9.06
CA LEU A 140 -4.20 8.99 -8.99
C LEU A 140 -3.94 8.35 -7.61
N VAL A 141 -4.24 9.06 -6.53
CA VAL A 141 -4.05 8.53 -5.16
C VAL A 141 -4.93 7.29 -4.93
N LYS A 142 -6.17 7.29 -5.44
CA LYS A 142 -7.10 6.15 -5.33
C LYS A 142 -6.62 4.90 -6.09
N ALA A 143 -5.78 5.06 -7.11
CA ALA A 143 -5.23 3.94 -7.87
C ALA A 143 -4.05 3.23 -7.14
N ILE A 144 -3.57 3.77 -6.02
CA ILE A 144 -2.45 3.20 -5.27
C ILE A 144 -2.94 2.02 -4.44
N SER A 145 -2.44 0.82 -4.72
CA SER A 145 -2.93 -0.45 -4.17
C SER A 145 -2.94 -0.56 -2.65
N PHE A 146 -2.09 0.18 -1.96
CA PHE A 146 -1.94 0.15 -0.51
C PHE A 146 -2.60 1.33 0.21
N VAL A 147 -3.36 2.15 -0.52
CA VAL A 147 -4.26 3.17 0.03
C VAL A 147 -5.67 2.59 0.10
N ASP A 148 -6.28 2.57 1.29
CA ASP A 148 -7.57 1.90 1.48
C ASP A 148 -8.75 2.85 1.23
N GLU A 149 -8.60 4.13 1.57
CA GLU A 149 -9.63 5.15 1.39
C GLU A 149 -9.01 6.50 0.99
N VAL A 150 -9.68 7.21 0.08
CA VAL A 150 -9.26 8.55 -0.35
C VAL A 150 -10.43 9.50 -0.19
N ILE A 151 -10.20 10.61 0.52
CA ILE A 151 -11.21 11.62 0.81
C ILE A 151 -10.76 13.01 0.34
N PRO A 152 -11.69 13.89 -0.07
CA PRO A 152 -11.37 15.30 -0.26
C PRO A 152 -10.94 15.94 1.08
N GLN A 153 -9.87 16.71 1.06
CA GLN A 153 -9.47 17.54 2.17
C GLN A 153 -9.86 19.01 1.89
N LEU A 154 -10.92 19.46 2.56
CA LEU A 154 -11.50 20.79 2.37
C LEU A 154 -10.84 21.89 3.22
N ASP A 155 -10.19 21.53 4.33
CA ASP A 155 -9.50 22.47 5.22
C ASP A 155 -8.33 21.83 6.00
N LYS A 156 -7.72 22.61 6.89
CA LYS A 156 -6.59 22.21 7.74
C LYS A 156 -6.99 21.66 9.10
N ASN A 157 -8.28 21.52 9.43
CA ASN A 157 -8.72 21.01 10.71
C ASN A 157 -8.54 19.48 10.78
N LYS A 158 -7.36 19.06 11.24
CA LYS A 158 -7.02 17.65 11.41
C LYS A 158 -7.79 16.99 12.53
N GLN A 159 -8.15 17.72 13.58
CA GLN A 159 -8.90 17.18 14.71
C GLN A 159 -10.29 16.70 14.26
N ARG A 160 -10.97 17.48 13.40
CA ARG A 160 -12.25 17.05 12.82
C ARG A 160 -12.15 15.69 12.12
N ILE A 161 -11.10 15.50 11.31
CA ILE A 161 -10.88 14.22 10.63
C ILE A 161 -10.60 13.09 11.63
N VAL A 162 -9.84 13.38 12.68
CA VAL A 162 -9.58 12.41 13.76
C VAL A 162 -10.87 11.94 14.40
N ASP A 163 -11.77 12.87 14.72
CA ASP A 163 -13.04 12.58 15.37
C ASP A 163 -14.04 11.88 14.43
N GLU A 164 -14.20 12.37 13.20
CA GLU A 164 -15.16 11.82 12.22
C GLU A 164 -14.80 10.40 11.75
N TYR A 165 -13.50 10.13 11.55
CA TYR A 165 -13.04 8.87 10.98
C TYR A 165 -12.47 7.90 12.03
N ASN A 166 -12.43 8.28 13.30
CA ASN A 166 -11.80 7.52 14.39
C ASN A 166 -10.34 7.16 14.05
N ILE A 167 -9.52 8.19 13.85
CA ILE A 167 -8.11 8.03 13.48
C ILE A 167 -7.26 7.76 14.73
N ASP A 168 -6.42 6.72 14.68
CA ASP A 168 -5.54 6.37 15.80
C ASP A 168 -4.22 7.17 15.78
N ALA A 169 -3.76 7.56 14.58
CA ALA A 169 -2.57 8.39 14.41
C ALA A 169 -2.59 9.13 13.07
N ILE A 170 -1.90 10.26 13.02
CA ILE A 170 -1.66 11.00 11.77
C ILE A 170 -0.23 10.73 11.33
N SER A 171 0.02 10.55 10.03
CA SER A 171 1.37 10.55 9.48
C SER A 171 1.64 11.75 8.57
N VAL A 172 2.80 12.38 8.75
CA VAL A 172 3.26 13.53 7.98
C VAL A 172 4.75 13.45 7.67
N GLY A 173 5.24 14.29 6.77
CA GLY A 173 6.68 14.48 6.57
C GLY A 173 7.35 15.06 7.82
N ASP A 174 8.62 14.73 8.03
CA ASP A 174 9.42 15.23 9.16
C ASP A 174 9.70 16.74 9.11
N ASP A 175 9.46 17.38 7.98
CA ASP A 175 9.43 18.83 7.83
C ASP A 175 8.37 19.50 8.72
N TRP A 176 7.38 18.76 9.23
CA TRP A 176 6.37 19.25 10.17
C TRP A 176 6.79 19.18 11.65
N LYS A 177 7.94 18.58 11.98
CA LYS A 177 8.40 18.48 13.37
C LYS A 177 8.47 19.86 14.02
N GLY A 178 7.88 19.98 15.21
CA GLY A 178 7.86 21.22 16.00
C GLY A 178 6.84 22.28 15.55
N ARG A 179 6.19 22.12 14.38
CA ARG A 179 5.18 23.05 13.85
C ARG A 179 3.81 22.42 13.58
N PHE A 180 3.70 21.09 13.69
CA PHE A 180 2.43 20.40 13.49
C PHE A 180 1.42 20.78 14.59
N PRO A 181 0.16 21.14 14.24
CA PRO A 181 -0.87 21.46 15.23
C PRO A 181 -1.11 20.30 16.20
N LYS A 182 -1.42 20.61 17.47
CA LYS A 182 -1.79 19.58 18.43
C LYS A 182 -3.09 18.88 18.01
N THR A 183 -3.09 17.55 18.12
CA THR A 183 -4.25 16.67 17.90
C THR A 183 -4.42 15.75 19.10
N SER A 184 -5.61 15.16 19.26
CA SER A 184 -5.87 14.17 20.32
C SER A 184 -5.09 12.87 20.11
N CYS A 185 -4.80 12.52 18.85
CA CYS A 185 -4.00 11.34 18.49
C CYS A 185 -2.52 11.70 18.29
N PRO A 186 -1.59 10.73 18.42
CA PRO A 186 -0.18 10.90 18.08
C PRO A 186 0.04 11.25 16.60
N VAL A 187 1.20 11.85 16.34
CA VAL A 187 1.66 12.22 14.99
C VAL A 187 2.98 11.51 14.71
N GLU A 188 2.99 10.70 13.66
CA GLU A 188 4.14 9.99 13.15
C GLU A 188 4.83 10.80 12.06
N TYR A 189 6.15 10.94 12.16
CA TYR A 189 6.94 11.71 11.22
C TYR A 189 7.75 10.79 10.31
N VAL A 190 7.46 10.83 9.02
CA VAL A 190 8.15 10.06 7.99
C VAL A 190 9.34 10.88 7.47
N PRO A 191 10.56 10.32 7.47
CA PRO A 191 11.73 11.02 6.94
C PRO A 191 11.55 11.47 5.50
N TYR A 192 12.00 12.69 5.20
CA TYR A 192 11.97 13.22 3.84
C TYR A 192 12.75 12.31 2.87
N THR A 193 12.18 12.08 1.69
CA THR A 193 12.84 11.32 0.62
C THR A 193 13.66 12.27 -0.24
N ALA A 194 14.99 12.18 -0.11
CA ALA A 194 15.91 13.00 -0.91
C ALA A 194 15.73 12.76 -2.43
N ASN A 195 16.09 13.77 -3.23
CA ASN A 195 16.25 13.77 -4.69
C ASN A 195 15.02 14.08 -5.58
N VAL A 196 13.78 14.17 -5.08
CA VAL A 196 12.64 14.65 -5.89
C VAL A 196 11.64 15.45 -5.07
N SER A 197 11.31 16.67 -5.52
CA SER A 197 10.20 17.49 -4.98
C SER A 197 9.38 18.10 -6.12
N SER A 198 8.09 18.33 -5.89
CA SER A 198 7.25 19.05 -6.86
C SER A 198 7.83 20.42 -7.21
N THR A 199 8.51 21.11 -6.28
CA THR A 199 9.16 22.40 -6.55
C THR A 199 10.29 22.26 -7.57
N ILE A 200 11.16 21.25 -7.41
CA ILE A 200 12.25 20.97 -8.35
C ILE A 200 11.67 20.60 -9.72
N LEU A 201 10.65 19.75 -9.77
CA LEU A 201 10.03 19.36 -11.04
C LEU A 201 9.37 20.55 -11.75
N LYS A 202 8.65 21.40 -11.02
CA LYS A 202 8.04 22.62 -11.58
C LYS A 202 9.08 23.57 -12.17
N SER A 203 10.18 23.80 -11.46
CA SER A 203 11.24 24.71 -11.93
C SER A 203 11.98 24.13 -13.13
N THR A 204 12.30 22.83 -13.12
CA THR A 204 12.97 22.16 -14.25
C THR A 204 12.11 22.17 -15.51
N LEU A 205 10.82 21.90 -15.38
CA LEU A 205 9.90 21.82 -16.51
C LEU A 205 9.32 23.18 -16.94
N ARG A 206 9.64 24.26 -16.22
CA ARG A 206 9.09 25.62 -16.43
C ARG A 206 7.56 25.61 -16.47
N LEU A 207 6.94 24.83 -15.58
CA LEU A 207 5.49 24.75 -15.50
C LEU A 207 4.96 26.02 -14.84
N GLU A 208 4.37 26.91 -15.65
CA GLU A 208 3.57 28.03 -15.17
C GLU A 208 2.17 27.52 -14.81
N THR A 209 1.61 28.02 -13.70
CA THR A 209 0.18 27.82 -13.41
C THR A 209 -0.60 28.63 -14.43
N VAL A 210 -1.28 27.96 -15.36
CA VAL A 210 -2.14 28.62 -16.34
C VAL A 210 -3.31 29.21 -15.57
N ASN A 211 -3.36 30.54 -15.46
CA ASN A 211 -4.53 31.24 -14.96
C ASN A 211 -5.61 31.14 -16.04
N SER A 212 -6.64 30.33 -15.80
CA SER A 212 -7.88 30.31 -16.58
C SER A 212 -8.80 31.44 -16.15
#